data_AF-A0A520CJH9-F1
#
_entry.id   AF-A0A520CJH9-F1
#
_cell.length_a   1.000
_cell.length_b   1.000
_cell.length_c   1.000
_cell.angle_alpha   90.00
_cell.angle_beta   90.00
_cell.angle_gamma   90.00
#
_symmetry.space_group_name_H-M   'P 1'
#
loop_
_entity.id
_entity.type
_entity.pdbx_description
1 polymer ?
#
loop_
_entity_poly.entity_id
_entity_poly.type
_entity_poly.pdbx_seq_one_letter_code
_entity_poly.pdbx_strand_id
1 'polypeptide(L)' 'MSVKIKAVSKVLPKYSRATVEIMPFLDVWLKDQDERFVKKVKKIFEGAAVDRRYSFMSPEEVFSDLSFEER' A
#
# COMPACT_ATOMS: atom_id res chain seq x y z
N MET A 1 -20.95 36.17 9.02
CA MET A 1 -19.92 36.17 7.96
C MET A 1 -19.63 34.72 7.56
N SER A 2 -19.62 34.38 6.27
CA SER A 2 -19.28 33.02 5.80
C SER A 2 -17.82 32.95 5.36
N VAL A 3 -17.11 31.94 5.86
CA VAL A 3 -15.71 31.67 5.49
C VAL A 3 -15.68 31.09 4.08
N LYS A 4 -14.71 31.51 3.25
CA LYS A 4 -14.49 30.99 1.90
C LYS A 4 -13.08 30.42 1.77
N ILE A 5 -12.97 29.25 1.16
CA ILE A 5 -11.68 28.63 0.82
C ILE A 5 -11.09 29.41 -0.37
N LYS A 6 -9.86 29.91 -0.22
CA LYS A 6 -9.17 30.70 -1.27
C LYS A 6 -8.34 29.84 -2.22
N ALA A 7 -7.73 28.75 -1.74
CA ALA A 7 -6.92 27.84 -2.55
C ALA A 7 -6.78 26.47 -1.86
N VAL A 8 -6.58 25.41 -2.66
CA VAL A 8 -6.23 24.06 -2.23
C VAL A 8 -5.17 23.52 -3.19
N SER A 9 -4.12 22.88 -2.67
CA SER A 9 -3.11 22.18 -3.46
C SER A 9 -2.77 20.82 -2.85
N LYS A 10 -2.25 19.91 -3.67
CA LYS A 10 -1.83 18.56 -3.27
C LYS A 10 -0.62 18.14 -4.09
N VAL A 11 0.30 17.43 -3.44
CA VAL A 11 1.43 16.75 -4.09
C VAL A 11 1.35 15.27 -3.74
N LEU A 12 1.67 14.42 -4.70
CA LEU A 12 1.66 12.97 -4.55
C LEU A 12 3.09 12.42 -4.72
N PRO A 13 3.45 11.38 -3.95
CA PRO A 13 4.68 10.63 -4.16
C PRO A 13 4.78 10.07 -5.58
N LYS A 14 6.02 9.81 -6.02
CA LYS A 14 6.34 9.32 -7.37
C LYS A 14 5.72 7.96 -7.67
N TYR A 15 5.76 7.03 -6.72
CA TYR A 15 5.28 5.67 -6.95
C TYR A 15 3.80 5.57 -6.66
N SER A 16 3.08 4.83 -7.50
CA SER A 16 1.69 4.48 -7.26
C SER A 16 1.35 3.14 -7.87
N ARG A 17 0.43 2.41 -7.24
CA ARG A 17 -0.09 1.13 -7.73
C ARG A 17 -1.56 0.97 -7.36
N ALA A 18 -2.30 0.30 -8.24
CA ALA A 18 -3.65 -0.13 -7.94
C ALA A 18 -3.64 -1.30 -6.94
N THR A 19 -4.69 -1.48 -6.15
CA THR A 19 -4.77 -2.60 -5.20
C THR A 19 -4.61 -3.95 -5.89
N VAL A 20 -5.21 -4.12 -7.07
CA VAL A 20 -5.08 -5.36 -7.87
C VAL A 20 -3.63 -5.67 -8.28
N GLU A 21 -2.81 -4.64 -8.47
CA GLU A 21 -1.37 -4.78 -8.80
C GLU A 21 -0.53 -5.09 -7.56
N ILE A 22 -1.02 -4.74 -6.36
CA ILE A 22 -0.34 -5.01 -5.08
C ILE A 22 -0.59 -6.45 -4.61
N MET A 23 -1.76 -7.02 -4.90
CA MET A 23 -2.14 -8.35 -4.41
C MET A 23 -1.08 -9.44 -4.63
N PRO A 24 -0.40 -9.55 -5.80
CA PRO A 24 0.63 -10.56 -6.02
C PRO A 24 1.87 -10.39 -5.12
N PHE A 25 2.20 -9.18 -4.69
CA PHE A 25 3.33 -8.94 -3.80
C PHE A 25 3.10 -9.52 -2.40
N LEU A 26 1.84 -9.62 -1.97
CA LEU A 26 1.49 -10.22 -0.68
C LEU A 26 1.83 -11.72 -0.64
N ASP A 27 1.80 -12.42 -1.77
CA ASP A 27 2.14 -13.84 -1.84
C ASP A 27 3.62 -14.08 -1.56
N VAL A 28 4.48 -13.23 -2.10
CA VAL A 28 5.93 -13.30 -1.86
C VAL A 28 6.26 -12.86 -0.44
N TRP A 29 5.69 -11.73 0.00
CA TRP A 29 5.99 -11.14 1.30
C TRP A 29 5.50 -12.00 2.47
N LEU A 30 4.45 -12.81 2.28
CA LEU A 30 3.86 -13.64 3.32
C LEU A 30 4.15 -15.14 3.14
N LYS A 31 5.13 -15.52 2.30
CA LYS A 31 5.41 -16.93 1.93
C LYS A 31 5.65 -17.85 3.13
N ASP A 32 6.24 -17.32 4.20
CA ASP A 32 6.60 -18.08 5.41
C ASP A 32 5.58 -17.92 6.56
N GLN A 33 4.43 -17.31 6.29
CA GLN A 33 3.37 -17.07 7.27
C GLN A 33 2.29 -18.14 7.22
N ASP A 34 1.56 -18.32 8.33
CA ASP A 34 0.47 -19.28 8.38
C ASP A 34 -0.71 -18.89 7.45
N GLU A 35 -1.41 -19.90 6.94
CA GLU A 35 -2.46 -19.73 5.94
C GLU A 35 -3.60 -18.80 6.43
N ARG A 36 -3.94 -18.86 7.73
CA ARG A 36 -4.99 -18.03 8.30
C ARG A 36 -4.56 -16.57 8.32
N PHE A 37 -3.30 -16.29 8.66
CA PHE A 37 -2.75 -14.95 8.62
C PHE A 37 -2.73 -14.39 7.18
N VAL A 38 -2.24 -15.17 6.21
CA VAL A 38 -2.24 -14.77 4.79
C VAL A 38 -3.65 -14.41 4.31
N LYS A 39 -4.65 -15.26 4.59
CA LYS A 39 -6.06 -14.99 4.24
C LYS A 39 -6.58 -13.71 4.87
N LYS A 40 -6.25 -13.47 6.14
CA LYS A 40 -6.65 -12.24 6.86
C LYS A 40 -6.07 -11.00 6.18
N VAL A 41 -4.78 -11.00 5.86
CA VAL A 41 -4.13 -9.84 5.21
C VAL A 41 -4.76 -9.56 3.85
N LYS A 42 -4.93 -10.59 3.00
CA LYS A 42 -5.59 -10.42 1.69
C LYS A 42 -7.00 -9.86 1.82
N LYS A 43 -7.80 -10.36 2.77
CA LYS A 43 -9.16 -9.86 3.02
C LYS A 43 -9.20 -8.40 3.47
N ILE A 44 -8.21 -7.96 4.25
CA ILE A 44 -8.08 -6.54 4.63
C ILE A 44 -7.79 -5.69 3.39
N PHE A 45 -6.88 -6.11 2.52
CA PHE A 45 -6.56 -5.36 1.30
C PHE A 45 -7.75 -5.27 0.34
N GLU A 46 -8.49 -6.36 0.16
CA GLU A 46 -9.73 -6.42 -0.64
C GLU A 46 -10.84 -5.54 -0.04
N GLY A 47 -11.02 -5.57 1.29
CA GLY A 47 -12.07 -4.86 2.01
C GLY A 47 -11.76 -3.40 2.36
N ALA A 48 -10.57 -2.89 2.03
CA ALA A 48 -10.12 -1.56 2.45
C ALA A 48 -10.82 -0.39 1.73
N ALA A 49 -11.58 -0.65 0.65
CA ALA A 49 -12.13 0.38 -0.24
C ALA A 49 -11.07 1.38 -0.74
N VAL A 50 -9.85 0.88 -1.02
CA VAL A 50 -8.74 1.65 -1.57
C VAL A 50 -8.47 1.17 -2.99
N ASP A 51 -8.60 2.05 -3.97
CA ASP A 51 -8.32 1.71 -5.36
C ASP A 51 -6.83 1.80 -5.69
N ARG A 52 -6.16 2.85 -5.18
CA ARG A 52 -4.76 3.17 -5.49
C ARG A 52 -4.03 3.70 -4.26
N ARG A 53 -2.79 3.26 -4.09
CA ARG A 53 -1.86 3.75 -3.05
C ARG A 53 -0.71 4.50 -3.69
N TYR A 54 -0.21 5.52 -2.99
CA TYR A 54 0.96 6.29 -3.37
C TYR A 54 2.03 6.11 -2.31
N SER A 55 3.28 5.92 -2.73
CA SER A 55 4.40 5.60 -1.85
C SER A 55 5.69 6.31 -2.26
N PHE A 56 6.55 6.54 -1.28
CA PHE A 56 7.91 7.07 -1.52
C PHE A 56 8.90 5.97 -1.94
N MET A 57 8.69 4.75 -1.47
CA MET A 57 9.42 3.54 -1.90
C MET A 57 8.63 2.78 -2.96
N SER A 58 9.32 1.98 -3.78
CA SER A 58 8.66 1.15 -4.79
C SER A 58 7.96 -0.06 -4.13
N PRO A 59 6.93 -0.64 -4.77
CA PRO A 59 6.29 -1.86 -4.26
C PRO A 59 7.29 -3.01 -4.03
N GLU A 60 8.25 -3.17 -4.94
CA GLU A 60 9.27 -4.22 -4.86
C GLU A 60 10.14 -4.08 -3.61
N GLU A 61 10.51 -2.84 -3.26
CA GLU A 61 11.27 -2.51 -2.05
C GLU A 61 10.42 -2.68 -0.78
N VAL A 62 9.17 -2.22 -0.80
CA VAL A 62 8.23 -2.32 0.34
C VAL A 62 7.92 -3.78 0.68
N PHE A 63 7.73 -4.63 -0.33
CA PHE A 63 7.40 -6.04 -0.16
C PHE A 63 8.63 -6.96 -0.24
N SER A 64 9.84 -6.41 -0.14
CA SER A 64 11.09 -7.18 -0.04
C SER A 64 11.24 -7.85 1.33
N ASP A 65 12.18 -8.79 1.42
CA ASP A 65 12.58 -9.44 2.67
C ASP A 65 13.58 -8.60 3.49
N LEU A 66 13.92 -7.37 3.05
CA LEU A 66 14.86 -6.48 3.75
C LEU A 66 14.30 -6.08 5.12
N SER A 67 15.16 -6.02 6.13
CA SER A 67 14.78 -5.45 7.43
C SER A 67 14.50 -3.94 7.31
N PHE A 68 13.89 -3.35 8.33
CA PHE A 68 13.63 -1.91 8.33
C PHE A 68 14.91 -1.07 8.37
N GLU A 69 15.99 -1.59 8.98
CA GLU A 69 17.29 -0.89 9.02
C GLU A 69 18.01 -0.89 7.66
N GLU A 70 17.75 -1.90 6.84
CA GLU A 70 18.33 -2.06 5.50
C GLU A 70 17.55 -1.31 4.40
N ARG A 71 16.42 -0.68 4.75
CA ARG A 71 15.56 0.11 3.86
C ARG A 71 15.74 1.61 4.10
#